data_AF-A0AAI8TWL0-F1
#
_entry.id   AF-A0AAI8TWL0-F1
#
_cell.length_a   1.000
_cell.length_b   1.000
_cell.length_c   1.000
_cell.angle_alpha   90.00
_cell.angle_beta   90.00
_cell.angle_gamma   90.00
#
_symmetry.space_group_name_H-M   'P 1'
#
loop_
_entity.id
_entity.type
_entity.pdbx_description
1 polymer ?
#
loop_
_entity_poly.entity_id
_entity_poly.type
_entity_poly.pdbx_seq_one_letter_code
_entity_poly.pdbx_strand_id
1 'polypeptide(L)'
;MNDDVVARLRRGIAEIETTDPVDKDAAAAARKARKEKPKAQPVPTTYPGMPEGDDWMDHVPAKYRHGENGFDRQLMEDLAAAGFRCYRADLLYTRDTKNAIPVALDWLEHLEKRIPGPETRHRELIRGWLIERLNHAAIRGNARAIDVVTVQIRRREPPLPSPFSDAAGQVLARAATPRHFDRIVELFDELEDGNHAKYFLIAYFGKVKTDESRDIVLPHLDRCANIVIPTLIKMNATGVRHLIEPHLKSSWPPTRRYARRAMERLT
;
A
#
# COMPACT_ATOMS: atom_id res chain seq x y z
N MET A 1 5.79 -21.15 43.01
CA MET A 1 5.25 -20.20 42.03
C MET A 1 4.67 -19.05 42.84
N ASN A 2 5.19 -17.83 42.70
CA ASN A 2 5.00 -16.74 43.68
C ASN A 2 3.58 -16.18 43.65
N ASP A 3 2.75 -16.58 44.61
CA ASP A 3 1.35 -16.13 44.77
C ASP A 3 1.21 -14.61 44.89
N ASP A 4 2.26 -13.95 45.36
CA ASP A 4 2.29 -12.49 45.54
C ASP A 4 2.32 -11.73 44.20
N VAL A 5 2.95 -12.31 43.17
CA VAL A 5 2.97 -11.74 41.81
C VAL A 5 1.59 -11.89 41.15
N VAL A 6 0.91 -13.02 41.39
CA VAL A 6 -0.44 -13.27 40.87
C VAL A 6 -1.47 -12.37 41.56
N ALA A 7 -1.35 -12.18 42.87
CA ALA A 7 -2.21 -11.27 43.63
C ALA A 7 -2.03 -9.80 43.20
N ARG A 8 -0.79 -9.39 42.88
CA ARG A 8 -0.49 -8.05 42.37
C ARG A 8 -1.01 -7.82 40.95
N LEU A 9 -0.92 -8.83 40.08
CA LEU A 9 -1.50 -8.78 38.73
C LEU A 9 -3.03 -8.73 38.76
N ARG A 10 -3.68 -9.50 39.63
CA ARG A 10 -5.15 -9.46 39.79
C ARG A 10 -5.65 -8.11 40.30
N ARG A 11 -4.89 -7.46 41.19
CA ARG A 11 -5.19 -6.09 41.65
C ARG A 11 -5.07 -5.06 40.53
N GLY A 12 -3.99 -5.13 39.75
CA GLY A 12 -3.80 -4.23 38.61
C GLY A 12 -4.84 -4.41 37.50
N ILE A 13 -5.35 -5.62 37.30
CA ILE A 13 -6.46 -5.89 36.35
C ILE A 13 -7.79 -5.32 36.89
N ALA A 14 -8.09 -5.51 38.17
CA ALA A 14 -9.30 -4.97 38.78
C ALA A 14 -9.33 -3.42 38.82
N GLU A 15 -8.17 -2.78 38.96
CA GLU A 15 -8.01 -1.31 38.87
C GLU A 15 -8.19 -0.78 37.43
N ILE A 16 -8.00 -1.61 36.41
CA ILE A 16 -8.25 -1.26 35.00
C ILE A 16 -9.71 -1.53 34.60
N GLU A 17 -10.32 -2.57 35.19
CA GLU A 17 -11.71 -2.98 34.91
C GLU A 17 -12.76 -2.17 35.70
N THR A 18 -12.34 -1.38 36.69
CA THR A 18 -13.18 -0.35 37.34
C THR A 18 -13.21 0.90 36.47
N THR A 19 -13.99 0.83 35.40
CA THR A 19 -14.16 1.89 34.41
C THR A 19 -14.82 3.15 35.00
N ASP A 20 -13.99 4.13 35.36
CA ASP A 20 -14.36 5.52 35.12
C ASP A 20 -14.28 5.80 33.62
N PRO A 21 -15.23 6.57 33.04
CA PRO A 21 -15.18 6.90 31.63
C PRO A 21 -13.89 7.66 31.34
N VAL A 22 -13.14 7.22 30.32
CA VAL A 22 -11.95 7.90 29.83
C VAL A 22 -12.28 9.39 29.66
N ASP A 23 -11.66 10.22 30.50
CA ASP A 23 -11.82 11.66 30.46
C ASP A 23 -11.48 12.13 29.04
N LYS A 24 -12.52 12.58 28.35
CA LYS A 24 -12.45 12.97 26.94
C LYS A 24 -11.58 14.20 26.77
N ASP A 25 -11.51 15.05 27.79
CA ASP A 25 -10.72 16.28 27.78
C ASP A 25 -9.25 15.95 28.04
N ALA A 26 -8.95 15.00 28.95
CA ALA A 26 -7.60 14.47 29.11
C ALA A 26 -7.10 13.78 27.83
N ALA A 27 -7.96 13.00 27.15
CA ALA A 27 -7.64 12.35 25.89
C ALA A 27 -7.46 13.36 24.74
N ALA A 28 -8.26 14.42 24.70
CA ALA A 28 -8.14 15.51 23.72
C ALA A 28 -6.86 16.33 23.96
N ALA A 29 -6.55 16.66 25.21
CA ALA A 29 -5.33 17.34 25.62
C ALA A 29 -4.08 16.52 25.27
N ALA A 30 -4.08 15.21 25.53
CA ALA A 30 -3.00 14.32 25.15
C ALA A 30 -2.80 14.26 23.62
N ARG A 31 -3.89 14.27 22.84
CA ARG A 31 -3.83 14.33 21.36
C ARG A 31 -3.27 15.67 20.86
N LYS A 32 -3.66 16.78 21.50
CA LYS A 32 -3.17 18.13 21.18
C LYS A 32 -1.68 18.27 21.50
N ALA A 33 -1.26 17.85 22.70
CA ALA A 33 0.15 17.84 23.11
C ALA A 33 1.03 16.96 22.20
N ARG A 34 0.48 15.84 21.70
CA ARG A 34 1.18 15.00 20.71
C ARG A 34 1.32 15.67 19.33
N LYS A 35 0.36 16.51 18.93
CA LYS A 35 0.41 17.29 17.70
C LYS A 35 1.38 18.48 17.79
N GLU A 36 1.51 19.06 18.97
CA GLU A 36 2.35 20.24 19.24
C GLU A 36 3.81 19.89 19.57
N LYS A 37 4.14 18.61 19.83
CA LYS A 37 5.53 18.19 19.96
C LYS A 37 6.31 18.60 18.70
N PRO A 38 7.46 19.30 18.85
CA PRO A 38 8.31 19.65 17.72
C PRO A 38 8.59 18.38 16.92
N LYS A 39 8.33 18.42 15.61
CA LYS A 39 8.80 17.36 14.71
C LYS A 39 10.30 17.27 14.93
N ALA A 40 10.77 16.12 15.41
CA ALA A 40 12.19 15.83 15.47
C ALA A 40 12.78 16.16 14.09
N GLN A 41 13.83 16.98 14.07
CA GLN A 41 14.56 17.22 12.82
C GLN A 41 15.00 15.85 12.30
N PRO A 42 14.83 15.57 11.00
CA PRO A 42 15.18 14.27 10.45
C PRO A 42 16.68 14.04 10.66
N VAL A 43 17.03 13.10 11.53
CA VAL A 43 18.40 12.59 11.62
C VAL A 43 18.68 11.87 10.28
N PRO A 44 19.76 12.19 9.57
CA PRO A 44 20.15 11.46 8.37
C PRO A 44 20.26 9.98 8.72
N THR A 45 19.37 9.16 8.17
CA THR A 45 19.32 7.75 8.53
C THR A 45 20.35 7.02 7.71
N THR A 46 21.51 6.70 8.29
CA THR A 46 22.54 5.89 7.63
C THR A 46 22.14 4.40 7.68
N TYR A 47 22.07 3.73 6.53
CA TYR A 47 21.83 2.29 6.41
C TYR A 47 22.69 1.69 5.30
N PRO A 48 22.91 0.35 5.30
CA PRO A 48 23.80 -0.29 4.33
C PRO A 48 23.42 0.02 2.88
N GLY A 49 24.36 0.59 2.13
CA GLY A 49 24.17 0.96 0.72
C GLY A 49 23.61 2.36 0.48
N MET A 50 23.43 3.18 1.51
CA MET A 50 23.13 4.61 1.35
C MET A 50 24.36 5.36 0.78
N PRO A 51 24.17 6.36 -0.09
CA PRO A 51 25.28 7.18 -0.56
C PRO A 51 25.84 8.12 0.51
N GLU A 52 27.16 8.08 0.70
CA GLU A 52 27.93 8.87 1.68
C GLU A 52 28.79 9.94 0.97
N GLY A 53 29.00 11.09 1.61
CA GLY A 53 29.75 12.21 1.01
C GLY A 53 28.92 13.07 0.05
N ASP A 54 29.27 14.33 -0.15
CA ASP A 54 28.54 15.21 -1.09
C ASP A 54 28.85 14.87 -2.57
N ASP A 55 29.98 14.21 -2.79
CA ASP A 55 30.51 13.67 -4.05
C ASP A 55 30.07 12.21 -4.30
N TRP A 56 29.03 11.73 -3.63
CA TRP A 56 28.58 10.34 -3.70
C TRP A 56 28.18 9.88 -5.11
N MET A 57 27.74 10.81 -5.97
CA MET A 57 27.41 10.52 -7.37
C MET A 57 28.65 10.30 -8.23
N ASP A 58 29.80 10.83 -7.82
CA ASP A 58 31.08 10.62 -8.50
C ASP A 58 31.78 9.33 -8.03
N HIS A 59 31.37 8.81 -6.86
CA HIS A 59 31.95 7.62 -6.21
C HIS A 59 30.95 6.47 -6.11
N VAL A 60 30.27 6.16 -7.22
CA VAL A 60 29.33 5.03 -7.28
C VAL A 60 30.06 3.71 -6.99
N PRO A 61 29.64 2.92 -5.98
CA PRO A 61 30.27 1.65 -5.67
C PRO A 61 30.28 0.68 -6.86
N ALA A 62 31.40 -0.04 -7.07
CA ALA A 62 31.62 -0.91 -8.23
C ALA A 62 30.56 -2.01 -8.47
N LYS A 63 29.77 -2.34 -7.45
CA LYS A 63 28.62 -3.26 -7.54
C LYS A 63 27.42 -2.69 -8.32
N TYR A 64 27.37 -1.38 -8.53
CA TYR A 64 26.33 -0.68 -9.29
C TYR A 64 26.86 -0.35 -10.67
N ARG A 65 26.41 -1.10 -11.68
CA ARG A 65 26.76 -0.90 -13.08
C ARG A 65 25.53 -0.42 -13.82
N HIS A 66 25.65 0.69 -14.53
CA HIS A 66 24.53 1.26 -15.29
C HIS A 66 23.95 0.21 -16.25
N GLY A 67 22.62 0.08 -16.26
CA GLY A 67 21.92 -0.89 -17.10
C GLY A 67 21.78 -2.29 -16.49
N GLU A 68 22.27 -2.51 -15.26
CA GLU A 68 22.22 -3.81 -14.59
C GLU A 68 21.39 -3.75 -13.30
N ASN A 69 20.66 -4.82 -12.98
CA ASN A 69 20.03 -5.06 -11.66
C ASN A 69 19.27 -3.85 -11.06
N GLY A 70 18.57 -3.11 -11.92
CA GLY A 70 17.78 -1.94 -11.58
C GLY A 70 18.58 -0.68 -11.19
N PHE A 71 19.90 -0.67 -11.38
CA PHE A 71 20.72 0.53 -11.27
C PHE A 71 20.82 1.26 -12.61
N ASP A 72 20.24 2.45 -12.68
CA ASP A 72 20.31 3.35 -13.82
C ASP A 72 20.85 4.71 -13.36
N ARG A 73 21.89 5.20 -14.05
CA ARG A 73 22.58 6.44 -13.65
C ARG A 73 21.68 7.66 -13.85
N GLN A 74 20.90 7.70 -14.93
CA GLN A 74 19.99 8.80 -15.18
C GLN A 74 18.87 8.80 -14.14
N LEU A 75 18.33 7.63 -13.77
CA LEU A 75 17.31 7.55 -12.72
C LEU A 75 17.87 8.00 -11.35
N MET A 76 19.10 7.61 -11.04
CA MET A 76 19.80 8.05 -9.83
C MET A 76 19.93 9.58 -9.78
N GLU A 77 20.34 10.21 -10.89
CA GLU A 77 20.48 11.66 -11.02
C GLU A 77 19.12 12.38 -10.93
N ASP A 78 18.08 11.85 -11.58
CA ASP A 78 16.71 12.40 -11.52
C ASP A 78 16.13 12.34 -10.09
N LEU A 79 16.40 11.24 -9.36
CA LEU A 79 16.01 11.09 -7.96
C LEU A 79 16.83 12.02 -7.04
N ALA A 80 18.12 12.22 -7.32
CA ALA A 80 18.96 13.18 -6.61
C ALA A 80 18.47 14.62 -6.79
N ALA A 81 18.10 15.00 -8.01
CA ALA A 81 17.49 16.30 -8.30
C ALA A 81 16.14 16.49 -7.57
N ALA A 82 15.40 15.40 -7.31
CA ALA A 82 14.20 15.40 -6.48
C ALA A 82 14.47 15.37 -4.95
N GLY A 83 15.74 15.40 -4.54
CA GLY A 83 16.18 15.47 -3.15
C GLY A 83 16.44 14.12 -2.47
N PHE A 84 16.58 13.04 -3.24
CA PHE A 84 16.82 11.70 -2.69
C PHE A 84 18.27 11.24 -2.89
N ARG A 85 18.91 10.79 -1.82
CA ARG A 85 20.23 10.14 -1.87
C ARG A 85 20.06 8.64 -1.91
N CYS A 86 20.08 8.06 -3.11
CA CYS A 86 19.94 6.62 -3.32
C CYS A 86 20.57 6.19 -4.66
N TYR A 87 21.18 5.00 -4.71
CA TYR A 87 21.68 4.44 -5.97
C TYR A 87 20.57 3.80 -6.81
N ARG A 88 19.50 3.29 -6.17
CA ARG A 88 18.38 2.62 -6.84
C ARG A 88 17.06 3.01 -6.22
N ALA A 89 15.97 2.86 -6.98
CA ALA A 89 14.63 3.23 -6.54
C ALA A 89 14.11 2.42 -5.32
N ASP A 90 14.56 1.17 -5.13
CA ASP A 90 14.23 0.39 -3.92
C ASP A 90 14.90 0.92 -2.66
N LEU A 91 16.01 1.61 -2.81
CA LEU A 91 16.82 2.13 -1.70
C LEU A 91 16.36 3.52 -1.23
N LEU A 92 15.21 4.03 -1.72
CA LEU A 92 14.57 5.21 -1.14
C LEU A 92 14.01 4.87 0.25
N TYR A 93 14.79 5.18 1.29
CA TYR A 93 14.45 4.91 2.68
C TYR A 93 13.83 6.13 3.38
N THR A 94 12.80 6.69 2.77
CA THR A 94 11.95 7.69 3.44
C THR A 94 10.49 7.32 3.23
N ARG A 95 9.68 7.58 4.26
CA ARG A 95 8.23 7.41 4.16
C ARG A 95 7.57 8.53 3.35
N ASP A 96 8.23 9.67 3.25
CA ASP A 96 7.75 10.80 2.44
C ASP A 96 8.47 10.78 1.09
N THR A 97 7.88 10.04 0.15
CA THR A 97 8.33 9.94 -1.25
C THR A 97 7.57 10.91 -2.16
N LYS A 98 6.92 11.95 -1.60
CA LYS A 98 6.07 12.86 -2.40
C LYS A 98 6.83 13.45 -3.59
N ASN A 99 8.08 13.88 -3.39
CA ASN A 99 8.88 14.48 -4.45
C ASN A 99 9.38 13.46 -5.50
N ALA A 100 9.32 12.16 -5.21
CA ALA A 100 9.66 11.11 -6.18
C ALA A 100 8.50 10.83 -7.15
N ILE A 101 7.27 11.26 -6.83
CA ILE A 101 6.08 10.99 -7.65
C ILE A 101 6.25 11.52 -9.09
N PRO A 102 6.66 12.78 -9.33
CA PRO A 102 6.83 13.28 -10.70
C PRO A 102 7.89 12.50 -11.49
N VAL A 103 9.01 12.13 -10.84
CA VAL A 103 10.08 11.32 -11.44
C VAL A 103 9.55 9.93 -11.80
N ALA A 104 8.85 9.28 -10.88
CA ALA A 104 8.31 7.94 -11.10
C ALA A 104 7.27 7.91 -12.23
N LEU A 105 6.39 8.92 -12.31
CA LEU A 105 5.42 9.02 -13.41
C LEU A 105 6.11 9.24 -14.76
N ASP A 106 7.06 10.18 -14.83
CA ASP A 106 7.79 10.47 -16.06
C ASP A 106 8.59 9.26 -16.55
N TRP A 107 9.28 8.58 -15.64
CA TRP A 107 10.01 7.35 -15.97
C TRP A 107 9.08 6.24 -16.42
N LEU A 108 7.95 5.99 -15.75
CA LEU A 108 7.02 4.93 -16.13
C LEU A 108 6.32 5.19 -17.47
N GLU A 109 6.09 6.44 -17.84
CA GLU A 109 5.54 6.84 -19.15
C GLU A 109 6.52 6.65 -20.30
N HIS A 110 7.82 6.83 -20.02
CA HIS A 110 8.87 6.83 -21.03
C HIS A 110 9.85 5.66 -20.85
N LEU A 111 9.50 4.65 -20.08
CA LEU A 111 10.45 3.62 -19.63
C LEU A 111 11.02 2.85 -20.82
N GLU A 112 10.17 2.51 -21.77
CA GLU A 112 10.53 1.79 -22.99
C GLU A 112 11.44 2.63 -23.91
N LYS A 113 11.31 3.95 -23.87
CA LYS A 113 12.18 4.87 -24.61
C LYS A 113 13.52 5.08 -23.92
N ARG A 114 13.52 5.19 -22.58
CA ARG A 114 14.73 5.37 -21.75
C ARG A 114 15.58 4.10 -21.71
N ILE A 115 14.94 2.93 -21.66
CA ILE A 115 15.58 1.61 -21.63
C ILE A 115 15.01 0.77 -22.80
N PRO A 116 15.52 0.98 -24.03
CA PRO A 116 15.01 0.32 -25.23
C PRO A 116 15.32 -1.18 -25.24
N GLY A 117 14.52 -1.93 -26.01
CA GLY A 117 14.69 -3.37 -26.21
C GLY A 117 13.64 -4.24 -25.48
N PRO A 118 13.83 -5.57 -25.44
CA PRO A 118 12.95 -6.48 -24.71
C PRO A 118 13.00 -6.24 -23.19
N GLU A 119 12.05 -6.81 -22.45
CA GLU A 119 12.08 -6.71 -20.98
C GLU A 119 13.28 -7.46 -20.42
N THR A 120 14.12 -6.75 -19.68
CA THR A 120 15.25 -7.32 -18.94
C THR A 120 14.98 -7.24 -17.45
N ARG A 121 15.72 -8.02 -16.64
CA ARG A 121 15.66 -7.91 -15.18
C ARG A 121 15.92 -6.48 -14.69
N HIS A 122 16.79 -5.74 -15.35
CA HIS A 122 17.08 -4.35 -15.01
C HIS A 122 15.84 -3.45 -15.19
N ARG A 123 15.18 -3.52 -16.36
CA ARG A 123 13.97 -2.73 -16.62
C ARG A 123 12.79 -3.14 -15.74
N GLU A 124 12.66 -4.45 -15.49
CA GLU A 124 11.61 -5.00 -14.63
C GLU A 124 11.69 -4.45 -13.20
N LEU A 125 12.91 -4.44 -12.64
CA LEU A 125 13.16 -3.91 -11.30
C LEU A 125 12.87 -2.41 -11.21
N ILE A 126 13.32 -1.61 -12.20
CA ILE A 126 13.02 -0.17 -12.25
C ILE A 126 11.52 0.05 -12.30
N ARG A 127 10.81 -0.63 -13.20
CA ARG A 127 9.35 -0.54 -13.32
C ARG A 127 8.65 -0.80 -11.99
N GLY A 128 8.99 -1.93 -11.35
CA GLY A 128 8.41 -2.34 -10.08
C GLY A 128 8.65 -1.34 -8.95
N TRP A 129 9.90 -0.93 -8.76
CA TRP A 129 10.25 0.00 -7.68
C TRP A 129 9.65 1.39 -7.89
N LEU A 130 9.55 1.86 -9.13
CA LEU A 130 8.88 3.12 -9.45
C LEU A 130 7.37 3.06 -9.17
N ILE A 131 6.71 1.95 -9.52
CA ILE A 131 5.30 1.73 -9.14
C ILE A 131 5.15 1.82 -7.62
N GLU A 132 6.02 1.17 -6.85
CA GLU A 132 5.97 1.27 -5.38
C GLU A 132 6.15 2.70 -4.86
N ARG A 133 7.00 3.53 -5.51
CA ARG A 133 7.20 4.93 -5.11
C ARG A 133 5.94 5.78 -5.26
N LEU A 134 5.02 5.39 -6.15
CA LEU A 134 3.71 6.02 -6.31
C LEU A 134 2.74 5.70 -5.17
N ASN A 135 3.04 4.75 -4.28
CA ASN A 135 2.15 4.33 -3.20
C ASN A 135 2.09 5.33 -2.03
N HIS A 136 1.83 6.59 -2.32
CA HIS A 136 1.86 7.72 -1.39
C HIS A 136 0.48 8.35 -1.21
N ALA A 137 0.21 9.08 -0.11
CA ALA A 137 -1.11 9.70 0.08
C ALA A 137 -1.41 10.81 -0.95
N ALA A 138 -0.36 11.46 -1.46
CA ALA A 138 -0.46 12.59 -2.39
C ALA A 138 -0.94 12.22 -3.81
N ILE A 139 -0.96 10.94 -4.19
CA ILE A 139 -1.47 10.50 -5.51
C ILE A 139 -3.01 10.43 -5.58
N ARG A 140 -3.72 10.65 -4.47
CA ARG A 140 -5.19 10.59 -4.46
C ARG A 140 -5.79 11.61 -5.44
N GLY A 141 -6.58 11.13 -6.38
CA GLY A 141 -7.23 11.93 -7.43
C GLY A 141 -6.31 12.35 -8.58
N ASN A 142 -5.07 11.88 -8.62
CA ASN A 142 -4.13 12.21 -9.70
C ASN A 142 -4.45 11.36 -10.95
N ALA A 143 -5.06 12.00 -11.96
CA ALA A 143 -5.44 11.35 -13.22
C ALA A 143 -4.24 10.71 -13.94
N ARG A 144 -3.11 11.43 -14.04
CA ARG A 144 -1.87 10.93 -14.65
C ARG A 144 -1.40 9.64 -13.97
N ALA A 145 -1.40 9.58 -12.64
CA ALA A 145 -1.00 8.37 -11.92
C ALA A 145 -1.96 7.20 -12.17
N ILE A 146 -3.26 7.47 -12.26
CA ILE A 146 -4.27 6.46 -12.61
C ILE A 146 -4.00 5.92 -14.02
N ASP A 147 -3.80 6.80 -15.00
CA ASP A 147 -3.48 6.44 -16.40
C ASP A 147 -2.25 5.54 -16.49
N VAL A 148 -1.14 6.03 -15.93
CA VAL A 148 0.15 5.33 -15.97
C VAL A 148 0.04 3.94 -15.34
N VAL A 149 -0.53 3.85 -14.13
CA VAL A 149 -0.63 2.57 -13.42
C VAL A 149 -1.59 1.61 -14.11
N THR A 150 -2.70 2.09 -14.68
CA THR A 150 -3.60 1.26 -15.50
C THR A 150 -2.86 0.68 -16.71
N VAL A 151 -2.03 1.46 -17.40
CA VAL A 151 -1.19 0.96 -18.50
C VAL A 151 -0.23 -0.13 -18.00
N GLN A 152 0.41 0.06 -16.84
CA GLN A 152 1.29 -0.97 -16.26
C GLN A 152 0.54 -2.26 -15.92
N ILE A 153 -0.69 -2.17 -15.38
CA ILE A 153 -1.53 -3.33 -15.05
C ILE A 153 -1.99 -4.09 -16.31
N ARG A 154 -2.35 -3.37 -17.38
CA ARG A 154 -2.84 -3.96 -18.64
C ARG A 154 -1.75 -4.64 -19.46
N ARG A 155 -0.48 -4.48 -19.09
CA ARG A 155 0.66 -5.05 -19.83
C ARG A 155 0.57 -6.58 -19.90
N ARG A 156 0.74 -7.13 -21.11
CA ARG A 156 0.67 -8.58 -21.37
C ARG A 156 2.02 -9.24 -21.65
N GLU A 157 3.01 -8.52 -22.20
CA GLU A 157 4.26 -9.13 -22.68
C GLU A 157 5.53 -8.39 -22.21
N PRO A 158 6.25 -8.97 -21.23
CA PRO A 158 5.71 -9.86 -20.20
C PRO A 158 4.72 -9.12 -19.28
N PRO A 159 3.81 -9.84 -18.61
CA PRO A 159 2.98 -9.23 -17.58
C PRO A 159 3.85 -8.76 -16.41
N LEU A 160 3.31 -7.86 -15.57
CA LEU A 160 3.99 -7.52 -14.32
C LEU A 160 4.15 -8.77 -13.44
N PRO A 161 5.35 -9.04 -12.91
CA PRO A 161 5.52 -10.11 -11.93
C PRO A 161 4.69 -9.79 -10.68
N SER A 162 4.28 -10.86 -9.97
CA SER A 162 3.31 -10.80 -8.87
C SER A 162 3.53 -9.65 -7.86
N PRO A 163 4.75 -9.43 -7.29
CA PRO A 163 4.95 -8.34 -6.32
C PRO A 163 4.69 -6.94 -6.88
N PHE A 164 4.99 -6.72 -8.17
CA PHE A 164 4.80 -5.43 -8.82
C PHE A 164 3.36 -5.24 -9.30
N SER A 165 2.68 -6.32 -9.65
CA SER A 165 1.23 -6.32 -9.91
C SER A 165 0.44 -6.01 -8.62
N ASP A 166 0.83 -6.60 -7.49
CA ASP A 166 0.27 -6.28 -6.17
C ASP A 166 0.44 -4.78 -5.85
N ALA A 167 1.66 -4.25 -6.03
CA ALA A 167 1.97 -2.84 -5.81
C ALA A 167 1.12 -1.94 -6.71
N ALA A 168 0.98 -2.27 -8.00
CA ALA A 168 0.17 -1.51 -8.94
C ALA A 168 -1.31 -1.45 -8.53
N GLY A 169 -1.90 -2.58 -8.12
CA GLY A 169 -3.26 -2.63 -7.60
C GLY A 169 -3.45 -1.76 -6.35
N GLN A 170 -2.50 -1.77 -5.42
CA GLN A 170 -2.54 -0.91 -4.22
C GLN A 170 -2.46 0.58 -4.56
N VAL A 171 -1.55 0.95 -5.46
CA VAL A 171 -1.36 2.32 -5.94
C VAL A 171 -2.64 2.81 -6.60
N LEU A 172 -3.22 2.01 -7.49
CA LEU A 172 -4.46 2.39 -8.18
C LEU A 172 -5.64 2.51 -7.21
N ALA A 173 -5.78 1.56 -6.28
CA ALA A 173 -6.80 1.63 -5.22
C ALA A 173 -6.62 2.86 -4.31
N ARG A 174 -5.40 3.39 -4.16
CA ARG A 174 -5.10 4.63 -3.41
C ARG A 174 -5.39 5.88 -4.23
N ALA A 175 -4.94 5.91 -5.50
CA ALA A 175 -5.09 7.04 -6.40
C ALA A 175 -6.56 7.31 -6.75
N ALA A 176 -7.29 6.26 -7.14
CA ALA A 176 -8.65 6.41 -7.63
C ALA A 176 -9.58 7.06 -6.59
N THR A 177 -10.66 7.67 -7.04
CA THR A 177 -11.71 8.29 -6.19
C THR A 177 -13.06 7.85 -6.75
N PRO A 178 -14.20 8.06 -6.05
CA PRO A 178 -15.51 7.69 -6.60
C PRO A 178 -15.78 8.16 -8.03
N ARG A 179 -15.24 9.32 -8.44
CA ARG A 179 -15.30 9.83 -9.84
C ARG A 179 -14.67 8.91 -10.90
N HIS A 180 -13.88 7.93 -10.49
CA HIS A 180 -13.19 6.98 -11.36
C HIS A 180 -13.82 5.60 -11.31
N PHE A 181 -15.03 5.47 -10.75
CA PHE A 181 -15.68 4.18 -10.51
C PHE A 181 -15.79 3.35 -11.79
N ASP A 182 -16.46 3.86 -12.82
CA ASP A 182 -16.69 3.14 -14.09
C ASP A 182 -15.39 2.62 -14.71
N ARG A 183 -14.35 3.46 -14.69
CA ARG A 183 -13.02 3.08 -15.20
C ARG A 183 -12.36 1.97 -14.38
N ILE A 184 -12.52 1.97 -13.06
CA ILE A 184 -11.97 0.91 -12.22
C ILE A 184 -12.78 -0.38 -12.38
N VAL A 185 -14.10 -0.30 -12.59
CA VAL A 185 -14.94 -1.45 -12.92
C VAL A 185 -14.50 -2.08 -14.24
N GLU A 186 -14.37 -1.28 -15.30
CA GLU A 186 -13.87 -1.72 -16.61
C GLU A 186 -12.54 -2.47 -16.49
N LEU A 187 -11.55 -1.86 -15.82
CA LEU A 187 -10.27 -2.52 -15.58
C LEU A 187 -10.43 -3.80 -14.75
N PHE A 188 -11.27 -3.80 -13.71
CA PHE A 188 -11.47 -4.95 -12.85
C PHE A 188 -12.03 -6.15 -13.63
N ASP A 189 -12.96 -5.90 -14.54
CA ASP A 189 -13.59 -6.93 -15.38
C ASP A 189 -12.65 -7.48 -16.46
N GLU A 190 -11.72 -6.66 -16.97
CA GLU A 190 -10.66 -7.10 -17.90
C GLU A 190 -9.62 -8.03 -17.25
N LEU A 191 -9.47 -7.97 -15.93
CA LEU A 191 -8.46 -8.74 -15.21
C LEU A 191 -9.00 -10.14 -14.91
N GLU A 192 -8.18 -11.15 -15.24
CA GLU A 192 -8.40 -12.51 -14.80
C GLU A 192 -8.39 -12.58 -13.26
N ASP A 193 -9.16 -13.50 -12.68
CA ASP A 193 -9.23 -13.64 -11.22
C ASP A 193 -7.90 -14.08 -10.57
N GLY A 194 -6.97 -14.62 -11.36
CA GLY A 194 -5.60 -14.90 -10.92
C GLY A 194 -4.70 -13.66 -10.83
N ASN A 195 -5.15 -12.52 -11.38
CA ASN A 195 -4.32 -11.32 -11.44
C ASN A 195 -4.18 -10.66 -10.06
N HIS A 196 -2.93 -10.49 -9.66
CA HIS A 196 -2.50 -9.92 -8.39
C HIS A 196 -3.05 -8.49 -8.13
N ALA A 197 -3.08 -7.62 -9.15
CA ALA A 197 -3.67 -6.28 -9.03
C ALA A 197 -5.17 -6.32 -8.69
N LYS A 198 -5.91 -7.29 -9.25
CA LYS A 198 -7.36 -7.43 -9.05
C LYS A 198 -7.71 -7.61 -7.58
N TYR A 199 -6.93 -8.43 -6.85
CA TYR A 199 -7.13 -8.62 -5.41
C TYR A 199 -7.04 -7.32 -4.61
N PHE A 200 -6.14 -6.40 -4.97
CA PHE A 200 -6.00 -5.13 -4.27
C PHE A 200 -7.02 -4.07 -4.72
N LEU A 201 -7.54 -4.19 -5.94
CA LEU A 201 -8.66 -3.36 -6.41
C LEU A 201 -9.96 -3.65 -5.65
N ILE A 202 -10.15 -4.83 -5.07
CA ILE A 202 -11.29 -5.10 -4.17
C ILE A 202 -11.38 -4.05 -3.04
N ALA A 203 -10.24 -3.62 -2.49
CA ALA A 203 -10.21 -2.61 -1.43
C ALA A 203 -10.67 -1.20 -1.89
N TYR A 204 -10.60 -0.92 -3.20
CA TYR A 204 -11.13 0.31 -3.80
C TYR A 204 -12.65 0.36 -3.68
N PHE A 205 -13.35 -0.73 -4.00
CA PHE A 205 -14.81 -0.78 -3.91
C PHE A 205 -15.29 -0.45 -2.50
N GLY A 206 -14.59 -0.94 -1.47
CA GLY A 206 -14.90 -0.61 -0.07
C GLY A 206 -14.73 0.86 0.30
N LYS A 207 -14.04 1.65 -0.52
CA LYS A 207 -13.92 3.11 -0.38
C LYS A 207 -15.10 3.85 -1.02
N VAL A 208 -15.68 3.31 -2.09
CA VAL A 208 -16.79 3.93 -2.83
C VAL A 208 -18.13 3.69 -2.14
N LYS A 209 -18.34 2.47 -1.60
CA LYS A 209 -19.48 2.13 -0.74
C LYS A 209 -20.86 2.25 -1.39
N THR A 210 -20.99 1.73 -2.61
CA THR A 210 -22.28 1.58 -3.30
C THR A 210 -22.77 0.14 -3.26
N ASP A 211 -24.06 -0.09 -3.49
CA ASP A 211 -24.60 -1.44 -3.67
C ASP A 211 -23.95 -2.14 -4.86
N GLU A 212 -23.70 -1.42 -5.94
CA GLU A 212 -22.94 -1.94 -7.08
C GLU A 212 -21.51 -2.37 -6.68
N SER A 213 -20.83 -1.58 -5.84
CA SER A 213 -19.52 -1.98 -5.32
C SER A 213 -19.61 -3.27 -4.49
N ARG A 214 -20.69 -3.48 -3.74
CA ARG A 214 -20.95 -4.72 -2.99
C ARG A 214 -21.14 -5.88 -3.97
N ASP A 215 -21.97 -5.70 -4.98
CA ASP A 215 -22.33 -6.75 -5.93
C ASP A 215 -21.14 -7.18 -6.80
N ILE A 216 -20.21 -6.27 -7.09
CA ILE A 216 -18.94 -6.58 -7.77
C ILE A 216 -18.01 -7.43 -6.91
N VAL A 217 -17.90 -7.16 -5.60
CA VAL A 217 -16.92 -7.87 -4.74
C VAL A 217 -17.46 -9.19 -4.21
N LEU A 218 -18.78 -9.35 -4.11
CA LEU A 218 -19.43 -10.54 -3.55
C LEU A 218 -19.05 -11.86 -4.25
N PRO A 219 -19.00 -11.94 -5.60
CA PRO A 219 -18.57 -13.14 -6.31
C PRO A 219 -17.18 -13.66 -5.91
N HIS A 220 -16.34 -12.80 -5.32
CA HIS A 220 -14.99 -13.17 -4.90
C HIS A 220 -14.88 -13.62 -3.44
N LEU A 221 -16.00 -13.64 -2.69
CA LEU A 221 -16.02 -13.90 -1.24
C LEU A 221 -15.30 -15.22 -0.88
N ASP A 222 -15.60 -16.31 -1.56
CA ASP A 222 -15.00 -17.62 -1.24
C ASP A 222 -13.52 -17.69 -1.59
N ARG A 223 -13.11 -17.05 -2.69
CA ARG A 223 -11.73 -17.07 -3.18
C ARG A 223 -10.78 -16.23 -2.32
N CYS A 224 -11.23 -15.07 -1.85
CA CYS A 224 -10.39 -14.12 -1.11
C CYS A 224 -11.13 -13.47 0.06
N ALA A 225 -11.77 -14.29 0.89
CA ALA A 225 -12.57 -13.88 2.05
C ALA A 225 -11.83 -12.90 2.99
N ASN A 226 -10.52 -13.06 3.16
CA ASN A 226 -9.68 -12.19 3.98
C ASN A 226 -9.58 -10.73 3.46
N ILE A 227 -9.97 -10.48 2.22
CA ILE A 227 -10.03 -9.15 1.57
C ILE A 227 -11.48 -8.70 1.38
N VAL A 228 -12.36 -9.60 0.94
CA VAL A 228 -13.77 -9.28 0.65
C VAL A 228 -14.54 -8.94 1.93
N ILE A 229 -14.43 -9.74 2.99
CA ILE A 229 -15.15 -9.47 4.25
C ILE A 229 -14.80 -8.10 4.85
N PRO A 230 -13.52 -7.71 5.03
CA PRO A 230 -13.22 -6.36 5.53
C PRO A 230 -13.67 -5.25 4.57
N THR A 231 -13.73 -5.52 3.27
CA THR A 231 -14.28 -4.59 2.27
C THR A 231 -15.77 -4.38 2.46
N LEU A 232 -16.56 -5.46 2.60
CA LEU A 232 -17.99 -5.41 2.91
C LEU A 232 -18.28 -4.70 4.25
N ILE A 233 -17.47 -4.96 5.28
CA ILE A 233 -17.53 -4.24 6.56
C ILE A 233 -17.30 -2.74 6.36
N LYS A 234 -16.34 -2.34 5.52
CA LYS A 234 -16.02 -0.92 5.28
C LYS A 234 -17.17 -0.18 4.58
N MET A 235 -17.94 -0.89 3.76
CA MET A 235 -19.14 -0.39 3.09
C MET A 235 -20.36 -0.30 4.01
N ASN A 236 -20.38 -0.99 5.15
CA ASN A 236 -21.61 -1.35 5.88
C ASN A 236 -22.62 -2.05 4.94
N ALA A 237 -22.14 -3.02 4.15
CA ALA A 237 -22.98 -3.73 3.19
C ALA A 237 -24.16 -4.45 3.89
N THR A 238 -25.35 -4.25 3.37
CA THR A 238 -26.59 -4.87 3.86
C THR A 238 -26.85 -6.22 3.20
N GLY A 239 -27.50 -7.12 3.91
CA GLY A 239 -27.98 -8.39 3.33
C GLY A 239 -26.88 -9.41 3.03
N VAL A 240 -25.63 -9.16 3.42
CA VAL A 240 -24.48 -10.07 3.15
C VAL A 240 -24.09 -10.92 4.34
N ARG A 241 -24.69 -10.69 5.52
CA ARG A 241 -24.31 -11.34 6.77
C ARG A 241 -24.36 -12.87 6.66
N HIS A 242 -25.44 -13.41 6.13
CA HIS A 242 -25.64 -14.85 5.95
C HIS A 242 -24.60 -15.49 5.01
N LEU A 243 -24.09 -14.73 4.03
CA LEU A 243 -23.02 -15.20 3.13
C LEU A 243 -21.66 -15.27 3.84
N ILE A 244 -21.44 -14.40 4.84
CA ILE A 244 -20.17 -14.34 5.57
C ILE A 244 -20.10 -15.39 6.70
N GLU A 245 -21.24 -15.79 7.25
CA GLU A 245 -21.34 -16.72 8.39
C GLU A 245 -20.53 -18.02 8.25
N PRO A 246 -20.52 -18.72 7.08
CA PRO A 246 -19.71 -19.92 6.88
C PRO A 246 -18.21 -19.71 7.16
N HIS A 247 -17.70 -18.50 6.94
CA HIS A 247 -16.28 -18.17 7.14
C HIS A 247 -15.87 -18.06 8.61
N LEU A 248 -16.80 -18.10 9.57
CA LEU A 248 -16.48 -18.24 11.01
C LEU A 248 -15.67 -19.51 11.31
N LYS A 249 -15.88 -20.55 10.50
CA LYS A 249 -15.20 -21.85 10.61
C LYS A 249 -14.00 -22.00 9.67
N SER A 250 -13.61 -20.95 8.93
CA SER A 250 -12.48 -20.99 8.00
C SER A 250 -11.20 -21.49 8.68
N SER A 251 -10.39 -22.30 8.02
CA SER A 251 -9.08 -22.74 8.53
C SER A 251 -8.09 -21.59 8.71
N TRP A 252 -8.25 -20.49 7.97
CA TRP A 252 -7.33 -19.35 7.98
C TRP A 252 -7.69 -18.32 9.07
N PRO A 253 -6.82 -18.05 10.08
CA PRO A 253 -7.16 -17.16 11.18
C PRO A 253 -7.61 -15.72 10.83
N PRO A 254 -7.00 -15.00 9.86
CA PRO A 254 -7.44 -13.67 9.46
C PRO A 254 -8.88 -13.66 8.93
N THR A 255 -9.26 -14.65 8.13
CA THR A 255 -10.63 -14.80 7.62
C THR A 255 -11.63 -14.95 8.77
N ARG A 256 -11.36 -15.85 9.73
CA ARG A 256 -12.22 -16.00 10.92
C ARG A 256 -12.36 -14.70 11.71
N ARG A 257 -11.26 -13.97 11.88
CA ARG A 257 -11.27 -12.67 12.59
C ARG A 257 -12.19 -11.66 11.91
N TYR A 258 -12.11 -11.55 10.58
CA TYR A 258 -12.98 -10.63 9.84
C TYR A 258 -14.43 -11.10 9.83
N ALA A 259 -14.69 -12.41 9.71
CA ALA A 259 -16.04 -12.96 9.76
C ALA A 259 -16.74 -12.65 11.10
N ARG A 260 -16.06 -12.83 12.25
CA ARG A 260 -16.62 -12.44 13.57
C ARG A 260 -16.95 -10.95 13.62
N ARG A 261 -16.02 -10.11 13.15
CA ARG A 261 -16.24 -8.67 13.08
C ARG A 261 -17.43 -8.30 12.17
N ALA A 262 -17.68 -9.05 11.10
CA ALA A 262 -18.85 -8.84 10.26
C ALA A 262 -20.15 -9.16 11.01
N MET A 263 -20.17 -10.22 11.82
CA MET A 263 -21.33 -10.58 12.65
C MET A 263 -21.64 -9.53 13.73
N GLU A 264 -20.68 -8.70 14.10
CA GLU A 264 -20.91 -7.59 15.04
C GLU A 264 -21.41 -6.32 14.33
N ARG A 265 -21.07 -6.15 13.04
CA ARG A 265 -21.18 -4.85 12.36
C ARG A 265 -22.17 -4.80 11.21
N LEU A 266 -22.50 -5.94 10.62
CA LEU A 266 -23.38 -6.04 9.46
C LEU A 266 -24.71 -6.66 9.85
N THR A 267 -25.78 -6.13 9.27
CA THR A 267 -27.16 -6.63 9.40
C THR A 267 -27.49 -7.53 8.23
#